data_AF-A0A949LZI2-F1
#
_entry.id   AF-A0A949LZI2-F1
#
_cell.length_a   1.000
_cell.length_b   1.000
_cell.length_c   1.000
_cell.angle_alpha   90.00
_cell.angle_beta   90.00
_cell.angle_gamma   90.00
#
_symmetry.space_group_name_H-M   'P 1'
#
loop_
_entity.id
_entity.type
_entity.pdbx_description
1 polymer ?
#
loop_
_entity_poly.entity_id
_entity_poly.type
_entity_poly.pdbx_seq_one_letter_code
_entity_poly.pdbx_strand_id
1 'polypeptide(L)'
;GERVDVYDAMRFSEHDVEIVLRRGRHDPEAQVQDIRNAVTFLQSESGVDPSRIAVMGEGLGGGHVASVMGLDARVKLGVALDPDIPGAGEAPHAFSPAPSSQAAMIRLAREGAPPRSRREAQERNAIENALLLEEYRPFWRLSDIPADAHLALISSAEPVSARSTSDARAAAALLGARGVLIEAGQDRLGQAIRFLRDYQPKTDSVQ
;
A
#
# COMPACT_ATOMS: atom_id res chain seq x y z
N GLY A 1 17.96 31.60 42.45
CA GLY A 1 18.27 30.81 41.24
C GLY A 1 18.21 31.75 40.07
N GLU A 2 19.29 31.86 39.32
CA GLU A 2 19.40 32.77 38.18
C GLU A 2 18.54 32.24 37.01
N ARG A 3 17.80 33.15 36.36
CA ARG A 3 16.87 32.80 35.29
C ARG A 3 17.68 32.62 34.00
N VAL A 4 17.77 31.37 33.52
CA VAL A 4 18.43 31.06 32.25
C VAL A 4 17.45 31.39 31.12
N ASP A 5 17.70 32.50 30.42
CA ASP A 5 16.98 32.84 29.19
C ASP A 5 17.50 31.92 28.08
N VAL A 6 16.83 30.79 27.88
CA VAL A 6 17.13 29.87 26.77
C VAL A 6 16.71 30.56 25.48
N TYR A 7 17.69 31.01 24.70
CA TYR A 7 17.48 31.65 23.40
C TYR A 7 16.92 30.61 22.42
N ASP A 8 15.61 30.70 22.13
CA ASP A 8 14.85 29.69 21.39
C ASP A 8 15.34 29.47 19.94
N ALA A 9 16.07 30.45 19.39
CA ALA A 9 16.65 30.40 18.05
C ALA A 9 17.77 29.34 17.88
N MET A 10 18.26 28.72 18.96
CA MET A 10 19.26 27.64 18.88
C MET A 10 18.64 26.23 18.75
N ARG A 11 17.31 26.10 18.76
CA ARG A 11 16.61 24.80 18.62
C ARG A 11 16.41 24.34 17.17
N PHE A 12 16.56 25.24 16.21
CA PHE A 12 16.31 24.94 14.81
C PHE A 12 17.51 25.33 13.97
N SER A 13 17.90 24.44 13.07
CA SER A 13 18.95 24.65 12.10
C SER A 13 18.36 24.51 10.70
N GLU A 14 18.43 25.57 9.93
CA GLU A 14 18.04 25.59 8.52
C GLU A 14 19.16 24.98 7.67
N HIS A 15 18.79 24.06 6.78
CA HIS A 15 19.73 23.38 5.90
C HIS A 15 19.16 23.34 4.49
N ASP A 16 19.95 23.81 3.52
CA ASP A 16 19.67 23.60 2.11
C ASP A 16 20.22 22.23 1.69
N VAL A 17 19.35 21.39 1.13
CA VAL A 17 19.73 20.09 0.58
C VAL A 17 19.32 20.03 -0.87
N GLU A 18 20.27 19.71 -1.74
CA GLU A 18 19.98 19.42 -3.14
C GLU A 18 19.49 17.97 -3.27
N ILE A 19 18.25 17.80 -3.70
CA ILE A 19 17.61 16.48 -3.86
C ILE A 19 17.38 16.19 -5.34
N VAL A 20 17.90 15.07 -5.82
CA VAL A 20 17.62 14.56 -7.17
C VAL A 20 16.45 13.59 -7.12
N LEU A 21 15.30 14.01 -7.64
CA LEU A 21 14.13 13.14 -7.79
C LEU A 21 14.32 12.17 -8.97
N ARG A 22 14.43 10.87 -8.67
CA ARG A 22 14.46 9.81 -9.69
C ARG A 22 13.06 9.51 -10.23
N ARG A 23 12.68 10.18 -11.32
CA ARG A 23 11.40 9.94 -12.00
C ARG A 23 11.29 8.50 -12.53
N GLY A 24 10.15 7.85 -12.27
CA GLY A 24 9.83 6.50 -12.77
C GLY A 24 10.32 5.35 -11.88
N ARG A 25 10.86 5.64 -10.68
CA ARG A 25 11.06 4.63 -9.65
C ARG A 25 9.72 4.41 -8.92
N HIS A 26 9.27 3.16 -8.90
CA HIS A 26 8.06 2.70 -8.24
C HIS A 26 8.47 1.86 -7.03
N ASP A 27 8.39 2.48 -5.86
CA ASP A 27 8.70 1.83 -4.59
C ASP A 27 7.38 1.59 -3.84
N PRO A 28 6.86 0.33 -3.82
CA PRO A 28 5.55 0.03 -3.24
C PRO A 28 5.42 0.41 -1.77
N GLU A 29 6.46 0.20 -0.96
CA GLU A 29 6.42 0.51 0.47
C GLU A 29 6.45 2.03 0.69
N ALA A 30 7.20 2.79 -0.12
CA ALA A 30 7.14 4.25 -0.08
C ALA A 30 5.74 4.77 -0.49
N GLN A 31 5.12 4.18 -1.51
CA GLN A 31 3.76 4.54 -1.93
C GLN A 31 2.71 4.21 -0.86
N VAL A 32 2.84 3.08 -0.17
CA VAL A 32 2.03 2.73 1.00
C VAL A 32 2.21 3.77 2.11
N GLN A 33 3.45 4.20 2.37
CA GLN A 33 3.71 5.25 3.35
C GLN A 33 3.10 6.60 2.95
N ASP A 34 3.15 6.97 1.67
CA ASP A 34 2.51 8.17 1.15
C ASP A 34 0.99 8.14 1.34
N ILE A 35 0.35 6.99 1.12
CA ILE A 35 -1.08 6.82 1.39
C ILE A 35 -1.38 7.00 2.89
N ARG A 36 -0.56 6.44 3.78
CA ARG A 36 -0.71 6.62 5.25
C ARG A 36 -0.49 8.08 5.68
N ASN A 37 0.41 8.79 5.00
CA ASN A 37 0.62 10.23 5.21
C ASN A 37 -0.61 11.03 4.73
N ALA A 38 -1.21 10.65 3.60
CA ALA A 38 -2.45 11.24 3.13
C ALA A 38 -3.61 11.00 4.11
N VAL A 39 -3.70 9.82 4.73
CA VAL A 39 -4.65 9.56 5.83
C VAL A 39 -4.42 10.52 6.99
N THR A 40 -3.16 10.75 7.41
CA THR A 40 -2.84 11.73 8.45
C THR A 40 -3.30 13.14 8.09
N PHE A 41 -3.06 13.58 6.85
CA PHE A 41 -3.53 14.88 6.37
C PHE A 41 -5.06 14.97 6.40
N LEU A 42 -5.76 13.95 5.89
CA LEU A 42 -7.22 13.92 5.87
C LEU A 42 -7.83 14.00 7.27
N GLN A 43 -7.21 13.42 8.29
CA GLN A 43 -7.71 13.52 9.67
C GLN A 43 -7.69 14.94 10.24
N SER A 44 -6.87 15.85 9.69
CA SER A 44 -6.84 17.25 10.12
C SER A 44 -7.83 18.15 9.39
N GLU A 45 -8.49 17.65 8.34
CA GLU A 45 -9.40 18.45 7.53
C GLU A 45 -10.78 18.55 8.18
N SER A 46 -11.29 19.78 8.36
CA SER A 46 -12.52 20.06 9.11
C SER A 46 -13.80 19.43 8.52
N GLY A 47 -13.76 18.97 7.27
CA GLY A 47 -14.87 18.30 6.58
C GLY A 47 -14.77 16.78 6.56
N VAL A 48 -13.73 16.19 7.16
CA VAL A 48 -13.49 14.75 7.16
C VAL A 48 -13.81 14.17 8.52
N ASP A 49 -14.62 13.12 8.56
CA ASP A 49 -14.80 12.30 9.76
C ASP A 49 -13.63 11.30 9.87
N PRO A 50 -12.70 11.47 10.85
CA PRO A 50 -11.52 10.62 10.97
C PRO A 50 -11.87 9.17 11.34
N SER A 51 -13.10 8.89 11.78
CA SER A 51 -13.57 7.53 12.07
C SER A 51 -14.11 6.79 10.85
N ARG A 52 -14.19 7.45 9.68
CA ARG A 52 -14.82 6.92 8.46
C ARG A 52 -13.95 7.05 7.21
N ILE A 53 -12.64 6.88 7.36
CA ILE A 53 -11.70 6.95 6.23
C ILE A 53 -11.66 5.60 5.49
N ALA A 54 -11.74 5.66 4.16
CA ALA A 54 -11.63 4.53 3.26
C ALA A 54 -10.50 4.73 2.24
N VAL A 55 -9.97 3.63 1.72
CA VAL A 55 -8.97 3.62 0.62
C VAL A 55 -9.46 2.75 -0.52
N MET A 56 -9.11 3.13 -1.75
CA MET A 56 -9.48 2.40 -2.95
C MET A 56 -8.32 2.37 -3.94
N GLY A 57 -8.15 1.26 -4.66
CA GLY A 57 -7.08 1.11 -5.65
C GLY A 57 -7.34 -0.03 -6.63
N GLU A 58 -6.66 0.02 -7.77
CA GLU A 58 -6.72 -1.00 -8.83
C GLU A 58 -5.34 -1.65 -9.08
N GLY A 59 -5.29 -2.95 -9.35
CA GLY A 59 -4.05 -3.67 -9.65
C GLY A 59 -3.06 -3.60 -8.48
N LEU A 60 -1.87 -3.04 -8.73
CA LEU A 60 -0.88 -2.76 -7.68
C LEU A 60 -1.45 -1.85 -6.56
N GLY A 61 -2.31 -0.91 -6.93
CA GLY A 61 -3.05 -0.08 -5.98
C GLY A 61 -3.99 -0.90 -5.08
N GLY A 62 -4.56 -1.98 -5.58
CA GLY A 62 -5.31 -2.95 -4.76
C GLY A 62 -4.41 -3.69 -3.77
N GLY A 63 -3.16 -3.96 -4.16
CA GLY A 63 -2.11 -4.39 -3.24
C GLY A 63 -1.81 -3.37 -2.15
N HIS A 64 -1.74 -2.08 -2.48
CA HIS A 64 -1.58 -1.02 -1.48
C HIS A 64 -2.77 -0.93 -0.53
N VAL A 65 -4.00 -1.13 -0.99
CA VAL A 65 -5.19 -1.19 -0.12
C VAL A 65 -4.99 -2.22 0.99
N ALA A 66 -4.60 -3.46 0.63
CA ALA A 66 -4.36 -4.52 1.61
C ALA A 66 -3.23 -4.16 2.59
N SER A 67 -2.09 -3.66 2.08
CA SER A 67 -0.96 -3.25 2.93
C SER A 67 -1.28 -2.11 3.88
N VAL A 68 -1.95 -1.06 3.39
CA VAL A 68 -2.33 0.10 4.21
C VAL A 68 -3.30 -0.32 5.29
N MET A 69 -4.33 -1.12 4.98
CA MET A 69 -5.30 -1.58 5.98
C MET A 69 -4.67 -2.43 7.09
N GLY A 70 -3.67 -3.26 6.78
CA GLY A 70 -2.94 -4.01 7.80
C GLY A 70 -1.96 -3.17 8.62
N LEU A 71 -1.50 -2.03 8.08
CA LEU A 71 -0.55 -1.12 8.75
C LEU A 71 -1.17 0.07 9.47
N ASP A 72 -2.44 0.37 9.17
CA ASP A 72 -3.07 1.63 9.56
C ASP A 72 -4.54 1.42 9.95
N ALA A 73 -4.76 1.25 11.25
CA ALA A 73 -6.07 0.98 11.83
C ALA A 73 -7.08 2.13 11.70
N ARG A 74 -6.64 3.31 11.21
CA ARG A 74 -7.50 4.45 10.92
C ARG A 74 -8.37 4.22 9.68
N VAL A 75 -7.93 3.34 8.78
CA VAL A 75 -8.68 2.98 7.57
C VAL A 75 -9.74 1.93 7.94
N LYS A 76 -11.02 2.25 7.73
CA LYS A 76 -12.15 1.38 8.10
C LYS A 76 -12.73 0.60 6.94
N LEU A 77 -12.43 1.01 5.71
CA LEU A 77 -12.89 0.32 4.52
C LEU A 77 -11.84 0.36 3.40
N GLY A 78 -11.58 -0.79 2.80
CA GLY A 78 -10.79 -0.91 1.57
C GLY A 78 -11.63 -1.39 0.41
N VAL A 79 -11.38 -0.85 -0.78
CA VAL A 79 -11.95 -1.37 -2.04
C VAL A 79 -10.82 -1.62 -3.03
N ALA A 80 -10.56 -2.88 -3.33
CA ALA A 80 -9.48 -3.31 -4.20
C ALA A 80 -10.05 -3.90 -5.50
N LEU A 81 -9.82 -3.19 -6.62
CA LEU A 81 -10.24 -3.59 -7.96
C LEU A 81 -9.13 -4.42 -8.63
N ASP A 82 -9.46 -5.60 -9.14
CA ASP A 82 -8.49 -6.53 -9.75
C ASP A 82 -7.14 -6.56 -9.03
N PRO A 83 -7.13 -6.82 -7.70
CA PRO A 83 -5.96 -6.58 -6.88
C PRO A 83 -4.80 -7.50 -7.26
N ASP A 84 -3.60 -6.94 -7.32
CA ASP A 84 -2.35 -7.69 -7.29
C ASP A 84 -1.89 -7.81 -5.84
N ILE A 85 -2.18 -8.96 -5.22
CA ILE A 85 -1.93 -9.22 -3.80
C ILE A 85 -1.14 -10.51 -3.56
N PRO A 86 0.12 -10.61 -4.04
CA PRO A 86 0.91 -11.83 -3.93
C PRO A 86 1.26 -12.17 -2.47
N GLY A 87 1.53 -13.45 -2.25
CA GLY A 87 1.97 -14.02 -0.96
C GLY A 87 1.01 -15.04 -0.36
N ALA A 88 -0.10 -15.36 -1.04
CA ALA A 88 -1.01 -16.40 -0.59
C ALA A 88 -0.31 -17.78 -0.57
N GLY A 89 -0.41 -18.48 0.56
CA GLY A 89 0.22 -19.79 0.75
C GLY A 89 1.75 -19.75 0.97
N GLU A 90 2.35 -18.57 0.96
CA GLU A 90 3.76 -18.36 1.34
C GLU A 90 3.84 -18.05 2.84
N ALA A 91 4.90 -18.50 3.51
CA ALA A 91 5.14 -18.13 4.90
C ALA A 91 5.48 -16.63 4.98
N PRO A 92 4.92 -15.88 5.96
CA PRO A 92 5.29 -14.48 6.16
C PRO A 92 6.79 -14.31 6.34
N HIS A 93 7.34 -13.25 5.75
CA HIS A 93 8.77 -12.92 5.79
C HIS A 93 9.71 -13.98 5.17
N ALA A 94 9.17 -14.93 4.39
CA ALA A 94 9.96 -15.97 3.74
C ALA A 94 10.44 -15.58 2.33
N PHE A 95 10.54 -14.28 2.02
CA PHE A 95 11.01 -13.85 0.71
C PHE A 95 12.45 -14.32 0.46
N SER A 96 12.64 -15.06 -0.63
CA SER A 96 13.93 -15.50 -1.10
C SER A 96 14.04 -15.18 -2.59
N PRO A 97 14.89 -14.23 -3.02
CA PRO A 97 15.01 -13.87 -4.43
C PRO A 97 15.61 -15.01 -5.24
N ALA A 98 15.23 -15.10 -6.52
CA ALA A 98 15.91 -15.98 -7.47
C ALA A 98 17.41 -15.59 -7.59
N PRO A 99 18.31 -16.53 -7.94
CA PRO A 99 19.74 -16.22 -8.04
C PRO A 99 20.07 -15.02 -8.96
N SER A 100 19.30 -14.83 -10.03
CA SER A 100 19.43 -13.67 -10.93
C SER A 100 19.02 -12.35 -10.25
N SER A 101 17.91 -12.36 -9.51
CA SER A 101 17.42 -11.20 -8.75
C SER A 101 18.39 -10.85 -7.63
N GLN A 102 18.89 -11.86 -6.90
CA GLN A 102 19.90 -11.69 -5.86
C GLN A 102 21.20 -11.07 -6.42
N ALA A 103 21.67 -11.54 -7.57
CA ALA A 103 22.84 -10.97 -8.23
C ALA A 103 22.61 -9.51 -8.64
N ALA A 104 21.41 -9.16 -9.13
CA ALA A 104 21.05 -7.78 -9.46
C ALA A 104 20.98 -6.89 -8.21
N MET A 105 20.41 -7.37 -7.11
CA MET A 105 20.39 -6.67 -5.81
C MET A 105 21.81 -6.40 -5.30
N ILE A 106 22.70 -7.41 -5.32
CA ILE A 106 24.11 -7.26 -4.93
C ILE A 106 24.82 -6.24 -5.81
N ARG A 107 24.59 -6.28 -7.14
CA ARG A 107 25.17 -5.32 -8.07
C ARG A 107 24.72 -3.89 -7.75
N LEU A 108 23.42 -3.66 -7.60
CA LEU A 108 22.86 -2.34 -7.30
C LEU A 108 23.32 -1.79 -5.94
N ALA A 109 23.46 -2.64 -4.92
CA ALA A 109 23.97 -2.25 -3.61
C ALA A 109 25.45 -1.84 -3.65
N ARG A 110 26.26 -2.46 -4.52
CA ARG A 110 27.66 -2.08 -4.74
C ARG A 110 27.78 -0.83 -5.63
N GLU A 111 26.88 -0.66 -6.58
CA GLU A 111 26.80 0.49 -7.48
C GLU A 111 26.09 1.68 -6.81
N GLY A 112 26.80 2.34 -5.89
CA GLY A 112 26.32 3.56 -5.22
C GLY A 112 26.35 4.83 -6.10
N ALA A 113 26.98 4.77 -7.28
CA ALA A 113 27.08 5.92 -8.16
C ALA A 113 25.69 6.29 -8.73
N PRO A 114 25.35 7.59 -8.78
CA PRO A 114 24.12 8.04 -9.43
C PRO A 114 24.20 7.78 -10.94
N PRO A 115 23.06 7.49 -11.60
CA PRO A 115 23.03 7.34 -13.05
C PRO A 115 23.52 8.62 -13.74
N ARG A 116 24.32 8.49 -14.79
CA ARG A 116 24.95 9.60 -15.50
C ARG A 116 24.10 10.14 -16.65
N SER A 117 23.05 9.43 -17.01
CA SER A 117 22.11 9.81 -18.07
C SER A 117 20.67 9.44 -17.72
N ARG A 118 19.72 10.07 -18.40
CA ARG A 118 18.28 9.74 -18.26
C ARG A 118 17.99 8.29 -18.63
N ARG A 119 18.65 7.76 -19.66
CA ARG A 119 18.50 6.37 -20.11
C ARG A 119 18.99 5.39 -19.04
N GLU A 120 20.17 5.62 -18.49
CA GLU A 120 20.73 4.81 -17.41
C GLU A 120 19.83 4.84 -16.16
N ALA A 121 19.25 6.00 -15.84
CA ALA A 121 18.28 6.12 -14.75
C ALA A 121 17.02 5.29 -15.01
N GLN A 122 16.50 5.28 -16.25
CA GLN A 122 15.32 4.48 -16.62
C GLN A 122 15.61 2.97 -16.57
N GLU A 123 16.76 2.54 -17.10
CA GLU A 123 17.20 1.13 -17.06
C GLU A 123 17.38 0.66 -15.60
N ARG A 124 18.01 1.50 -14.76
CA ARG A 124 18.15 1.22 -13.32
C ARG A 124 16.80 1.15 -12.63
N ASN A 125 15.90 2.10 -12.87
CA ASN A 125 14.56 2.09 -12.29
C ASN A 125 13.79 0.84 -12.71
N ALA A 126 13.87 0.40 -13.97
CA ALA A 126 13.18 -0.81 -14.42
C ALA A 126 13.63 -2.05 -13.62
N ILE A 127 14.93 -2.17 -13.34
CA ILE A 127 15.48 -3.26 -12.54
C ILE A 127 15.06 -3.12 -11.06
N GLU A 128 15.22 -1.94 -10.47
CA GLU A 128 14.82 -1.67 -9.08
C GLU A 128 13.32 -1.95 -8.87
N ASN A 129 12.46 -1.48 -9.76
CA ASN A 129 11.01 -1.69 -9.69
C ASN A 129 10.64 -3.17 -9.75
N ALA A 130 11.26 -3.95 -10.64
CA ALA A 130 11.01 -5.39 -10.72
C ALA A 130 11.40 -6.12 -9.42
N LEU A 131 12.56 -5.77 -8.85
CA LEU A 131 13.03 -6.36 -7.59
C LEU A 131 12.14 -5.98 -6.40
N LEU A 132 11.69 -4.73 -6.33
CA LEU A 132 10.80 -4.27 -5.27
C LEU A 132 9.42 -4.94 -5.35
N LEU A 133 8.89 -5.14 -6.55
CA LEU A 133 7.65 -5.90 -6.75
C LEU A 133 7.82 -7.39 -6.40
N GLU A 134 8.98 -7.98 -6.66
CA GLU A 134 9.29 -9.35 -6.24
C GLU A 134 9.28 -9.51 -4.71
N GLU A 135 9.67 -8.48 -3.94
CA GLU A 135 9.67 -8.50 -2.47
C GLU A 135 8.30 -8.14 -1.88
N TYR A 136 7.51 -7.34 -2.59
CA TYR A 136 6.23 -6.83 -2.09
C TYR A 136 5.21 -7.94 -1.89
N ARG A 137 4.75 -8.14 -0.64
CA ARG A 137 3.83 -9.22 -0.23
C ARG A 137 2.65 -8.66 0.60
N PRO A 138 1.73 -7.92 -0.03
CA PRO A 138 0.58 -7.31 0.65
C PRO A 138 -0.35 -8.35 1.28
N PHE A 139 -0.40 -9.59 0.76
CA PHE A 139 -1.23 -10.66 1.34
C PHE A 139 -0.92 -10.91 2.81
N TRP A 140 0.35 -10.81 3.21
CA TRP A 140 0.78 -11.08 4.59
C TRP A 140 0.23 -10.06 5.59
N ARG A 141 -0.23 -8.88 5.14
CA ARG A 141 -0.78 -7.84 6.01
C ARG A 141 -2.27 -8.02 6.29
N LEU A 142 -2.94 -8.94 5.59
CA LEU A 142 -4.38 -9.16 5.73
C LEU A 142 -4.77 -9.65 7.13
N SER A 143 -3.90 -10.42 7.80
CA SER A 143 -4.13 -10.85 9.19
C SER A 143 -4.13 -9.71 10.19
N ASP A 144 -3.46 -8.60 9.86
CA ASP A 144 -3.30 -7.44 10.72
C ASP A 144 -4.44 -6.43 10.53
N ILE A 145 -5.33 -6.65 9.55
CA ILE A 145 -6.48 -5.78 9.33
C ILE A 145 -7.40 -5.81 10.57
N PRO A 146 -7.68 -4.65 11.20
CA PRO A 146 -8.51 -4.57 12.39
C PRO A 146 -9.89 -5.20 12.23
N ALA A 147 -10.42 -5.76 13.31
CA ALA A 147 -11.71 -6.47 13.32
C ALA A 147 -12.91 -5.59 12.92
N ASP A 148 -12.81 -4.27 13.11
CA ASP A 148 -13.83 -3.28 12.76
C ASP A 148 -13.70 -2.76 11.30
N ALA A 149 -12.66 -3.18 10.57
CA ALA A 149 -12.44 -2.80 9.18
C ALA A 149 -12.90 -3.89 8.18
N HIS A 150 -13.37 -3.46 7.01
CA HIS A 150 -13.85 -4.34 5.94
C HIS A 150 -13.07 -4.13 4.64
N LEU A 151 -12.86 -5.19 3.86
CA LEU A 151 -12.17 -5.15 2.57
C LEU A 151 -13.05 -5.77 1.49
N ALA A 152 -13.39 -4.98 0.47
CA ALA A 152 -14.02 -5.48 -0.75
C ALA A 152 -12.95 -5.76 -1.82
N LEU A 153 -12.98 -6.98 -2.35
CA LEU A 153 -12.13 -7.47 -3.43
C LEU A 153 -13.02 -7.64 -4.65
N ILE A 154 -12.82 -6.81 -5.68
CA ILE A 154 -13.69 -6.78 -6.86
C ILE A 154 -12.87 -7.26 -8.05
N SER A 155 -13.10 -8.50 -8.47
CA SER A 155 -12.38 -9.14 -9.56
C SER A 155 -13.20 -9.15 -10.84
N SER A 156 -12.60 -8.86 -11.98
CA SER A 156 -13.20 -9.04 -13.31
C SER A 156 -13.04 -10.45 -13.84
N ALA A 157 -13.76 -10.72 -14.94
CA ALA A 157 -13.65 -11.96 -15.68
C ALA A 157 -12.27 -12.14 -16.35
N GLU A 158 -11.56 -11.04 -16.65
CA GLU A 158 -10.24 -11.03 -17.26
C GLU A 158 -9.23 -10.40 -16.29
N PRO A 159 -8.73 -11.17 -15.31
CA PRO A 159 -7.87 -10.62 -14.28
C PRO A 159 -6.50 -10.20 -14.85
N VAL A 160 -5.87 -9.21 -14.19
CA VAL A 160 -4.53 -8.71 -14.53
C VAL A 160 -3.48 -9.82 -14.55
N SER A 161 -3.66 -10.85 -13.70
CA SER A 161 -2.90 -12.10 -13.77
C SER A 161 -3.73 -13.29 -13.24
N ALA A 162 -3.36 -14.52 -13.60
CA ALA A 162 -4.01 -15.72 -13.08
C ALA A 162 -3.92 -15.84 -11.55
N ARG A 163 -2.87 -15.29 -10.93
CA ARG A 163 -2.70 -15.28 -9.46
C ARG A 163 -3.59 -14.25 -8.78
N SER A 164 -3.89 -13.13 -9.44
CA SER A 164 -4.74 -12.05 -8.88
C SER A 164 -6.10 -12.58 -8.41
N THR A 165 -6.74 -13.47 -9.18
CA THR A 165 -8.03 -14.08 -8.78
C THR A 165 -7.88 -15.11 -7.65
N SER A 166 -6.85 -15.96 -7.68
CA SER A 166 -6.64 -16.95 -6.61
C SER A 166 -6.32 -16.27 -5.28
N ASP A 167 -5.50 -15.23 -5.32
CA ASP A 167 -5.05 -14.50 -4.15
C ASP A 167 -6.20 -13.65 -3.58
N ALA A 168 -7.02 -13.03 -4.43
CA ALA A 168 -8.27 -12.37 -4.01
C ALA A 168 -9.23 -13.33 -3.30
N ARG A 169 -9.41 -14.55 -3.84
CA ARG A 169 -10.25 -15.55 -3.20
C ARG A 169 -9.69 -16.01 -1.85
N ALA A 170 -8.37 -16.22 -1.77
CA ALA A 170 -7.70 -16.58 -0.53
C ALA A 170 -7.78 -15.45 0.52
N ALA A 171 -7.67 -14.18 0.08
CA ALA A 171 -7.80 -13.02 0.94
C ALA A 171 -9.21 -12.88 1.53
N ALA A 172 -10.24 -13.04 0.70
CA ALA A 172 -11.63 -13.03 1.16
C ALA A 172 -11.89 -14.17 2.17
N ALA A 173 -11.38 -15.37 1.90
CA ALA A 173 -11.51 -16.50 2.81
C ALA A 173 -10.82 -16.25 4.17
N LEU A 174 -9.63 -15.64 4.16
CA LEU A 174 -8.88 -15.30 5.38
C LEU A 174 -9.63 -14.29 6.26
N LEU A 175 -10.25 -13.28 5.64
CA LEU A 175 -10.96 -12.22 6.36
C LEU A 175 -12.38 -12.62 6.79
N GLY A 176 -12.94 -13.71 6.24
CA GLY A 176 -14.27 -14.19 6.53
C GLY A 176 -15.34 -13.15 6.21
N ALA A 177 -16.25 -12.87 7.14
CA ALA A 177 -17.34 -11.91 6.95
C ALA A 177 -16.87 -10.46 6.67
N ARG A 178 -15.60 -10.14 6.92
CA ARG A 178 -15.01 -8.81 6.68
C ARG A 178 -14.40 -8.68 5.28
N GLY A 179 -14.16 -9.80 4.59
CA GLY A 179 -13.60 -9.85 3.23
C GLY A 179 -14.69 -10.23 2.23
N VAL A 180 -15.13 -9.28 1.41
CA VAL A 180 -16.19 -9.50 0.43
C VAL A 180 -15.56 -9.65 -0.95
N LEU A 181 -15.68 -10.82 -1.57
CA LEU A 181 -15.31 -11.04 -2.96
C LEU A 181 -16.52 -10.78 -3.88
N ILE A 182 -16.34 -9.90 -4.87
CA ILE A 182 -17.33 -9.63 -5.91
C ILE A 182 -16.70 -9.97 -7.26
N GLU A 183 -17.23 -10.99 -7.94
CA GLU A 183 -16.85 -11.31 -9.31
C GLU A 183 -17.66 -10.42 -10.28
N ALA A 184 -17.13 -9.22 -10.53
CA ALA A 184 -17.76 -8.17 -11.30
C ALA A 184 -17.28 -8.22 -12.76
N GLY A 185 -18.03 -8.91 -13.64
CA GLY A 185 -17.71 -9.09 -15.08
C GLY A 185 -16.95 -7.93 -15.74
N GLN A 186 -17.64 -6.96 -16.34
CA GLN A 186 -17.03 -5.76 -16.94
C GLN A 186 -17.33 -4.46 -16.16
N ASP A 187 -18.34 -4.46 -15.26
CA ASP A 187 -18.78 -3.28 -14.49
C ASP A 187 -18.15 -3.22 -13.08
N ARG A 188 -16.82 -3.24 -12.98
CA ARG A 188 -16.11 -3.22 -11.69
C ARG A 188 -16.39 -1.96 -10.89
N LEU A 189 -16.28 -0.80 -11.55
CA LEU A 189 -16.46 0.49 -10.91
C LEU A 189 -17.90 0.71 -10.45
N GLY A 190 -18.89 0.28 -11.25
CA GLY A 190 -20.30 0.34 -10.84
C GLY A 190 -20.58 -0.55 -9.62
N GLN A 191 -19.98 -1.74 -9.56
CA GLN A 191 -20.07 -2.59 -8.36
C GLN A 191 -19.40 -1.94 -7.14
N ALA A 192 -18.24 -1.31 -7.31
CA ALA A 192 -17.56 -0.59 -6.24
C ALA A 192 -18.41 0.55 -5.68
N ILE A 193 -19.02 1.36 -6.57
CA ILE A 193 -19.89 2.47 -6.18
C ILE A 193 -21.14 1.95 -5.46
N ARG A 194 -21.76 0.85 -5.92
CA ARG A 194 -22.90 0.23 -5.24
C ARG A 194 -22.51 -0.26 -3.85
N PHE A 195 -21.39 -0.99 -3.75
CA PHE A 195 -20.87 -1.45 -2.48
C PHE A 195 -20.63 -0.29 -1.50
N LEU A 196 -19.94 0.77 -1.94
CA LEU A 196 -19.67 1.96 -1.11
C LEU A 196 -20.94 2.68 -0.66
N ARG A 197 -21.97 2.73 -1.52
CA ARG A 197 -23.26 3.35 -1.20
C ARG A 197 -24.03 2.57 -0.15
N ASP A 198 -24.02 1.24 -0.27
CA ASP A 198 -24.79 0.35 0.59
C ASP A 198 -24.02 -0.01 1.88
N TYR A 199 -22.73 0.31 1.95
CA TYR A 199 -21.89 0.05 3.12
C TYR A 199 -22.40 0.81 4.35
N GLN A 200 -22.88 0.05 5.32
CA GLN A 200 -23.18 0.52 6.67
C GLN A 200 -22.04 0.06 7.59
N PRO A 201 -21.23 0.98 8.15
CA PRO A 201 -20.25 0.60 9.16
C PRO A 201 -21.01 -0.04 10.32
N LYS A 202 -20.51 -1.18 10.84
CA LYS A 202 -21.02 -1.72 12.09
C LYS A 202 -20.69 -0.69 13.17
N THR A 203 -21.70 0.08 13.59
CA THR A 203 -21.65 0.79 14.86
C THR A 203 -21.70 -0.28 15.94
N ASP A 204 -20.55 -0.64 16.48
CA ASP A 204 -20.54 -1.26 17.79
C ASP A 204 -21.19 -0.25 18.73
N SER A 205 -22.43 -0.55 19.13
CA SER A 205 -23.05 0.06 20.28
C SER A 205 -22.12 -0.23 21.45
N VAL A 206 -21.32 0.76 21.83
CA VAL A 206 -20.62 0.78 23.11
C VAL A 206 -21.71 0.66 24.18
N GLN A 207 -21.87 -0.54 24.73
CA GLN A 207 -22.53 -0.79 26.01
C GLN A 207 -21.48 -0.84 27.11
#